data_AF-A0A849FRW2-F1
#
_entry.id   AF-A0A849FRW2-F1
#
_cell.length_a   1.000
_cell.length_b   1.000
_cell.length_c   1.000
_cell.angle_alpha   90.00
_cell.angle_beta   90.00
_cell.angle_gamma   90.00
#
_symmetry.space_group_name_H-M   'P 1'
#
loop_
_entity.id
_entity.type
_entity.pdbx_description
1 polymer ?
#
loop_
_entity_poly.entity_id
_entity_poly.type
_entity_poly.pdbx_seq_one_letter_code
_entity_poly.pdbx_strand_id
1 'polypeptide(L)'
;DTLVFEETGAGPDGQTGTIRFTLREMLETIGDIVLCRRDMGTSYHLSVVLDDAAQGITHVIRGQDLFEATRIHVVLQRLLGLPTPVYHHHRLIRDDAGKRLAKRDDARAIAKYRAEGCTPQDIRKMVGL
;
A
#
# COMPACT_ATOMS: atom_id res chain seq x y z
N ASP A 1 1.22 24.75 -1.01
CA ASP A 1 0.65 23.54 -1.66
C ASP A 1 1.53 22.31 -1.56
N THR A 2 2.21 22.11 -0.41
CA THR A 2 3.05 20.94 -0.17
C THR A 2 2.34 20.01 0.81
N LEU A 3 2.32 18.73 0.49
CA LEU A 3 1.81 17.65 1.31
C LEU A 3 2.95 16.75 1.77
N VAL A 4 2.75 16.11 2.91
CA VAL A 4 3.79 15.37 3.62
C VAL A 4 3.19 14.12 4.25
N PHE A 5 3.98 13.04 4.30
CA PHE A 5 3.71 11.89 5.17
C PHE A 5 5.01 11.28 5.66
N GLU A 6 4.95 10.53 6.75
CA GLU A 6 6.10 9.82 7.32
C GLU A 6 6.16 8.38 6.81
N GLU A 7 7.32 7.98 6.28
CA GLU A 7 7.64 6.65 5.80
C GLU A 7 8.68 5.99 6.71
N THR A 8 8.31 4.90 7.38
CA THR A 8 9.21 4.16 8.28
C THR A 8 9.84 2.92 7.66
N GLY A 9 9.33 2.47 6.52
CA GLY A 9 9.92 1.44 5.67
C GLY A 9 10.71 2.08 4.54
N ALA A 10 10.47 1.63 3.32
CA ALA A 10 11.07 2.21 2.13
C ALA A 10 10.10 2.16 0.95
N GLY A 11 10.06 3.22 0.14
CA GLY A 11 9.42 3.23 -1.18
C GLY A 11 10.17 2.39 -2.22
N PRO A 12 9.64 2.28 -3.46
CA PRO A 12 10.21 1.44 -4.52
C PRO A 12 11.63 1.86 -4.93
N ASP A 13 11.98 3.14 -4.78
CA ASP A 13 13.31 3.68 -5.10
C ASP A 13 14.13 3.98 -3.82
N GLY A 14 13.73 3.40 -2.68
CA GLY A 14 14.42 3.58 -1.41
C GLY A 14 14.00 4.84 -0.63
N GLN A 15 12.90 5.49 -1.00
CA GLN A 15 12.39 6.67 -0.28
C GLN A 15 12.03 6.32 1.18
N THR A 16 12.50 7.09 2.16
CA THR A 16 12.21 6.85 3.59
C THR A 16 12.20 8.18 4.37
N GLY A 17 11.67 8.17 5.60
CA GLY A 17 11.49 9.36 6.43
C GLY A 17 10.36 10.25 5.94
N THR A 18 10.52 11.57 6.09
CA THR A 18 9.49 12.51 5.64
C THR A 18 9.45 12.62 4.12
N ILE A 19 8.39 12.10 3.51
CA ILE A 19 8.13 12.23 2.09
C ILE A 19 7.38 13.53 1.83
N ARG A 20 7.84 14.31 0.84
CA ARG A 20 7.23 15.58 0.44
C ARG A 20 6.85 15.55 -1.03
N PHE A 21 5.69 16.11 -1.34
CA PHE A 21 5.23 16.26 -2.72
C PHE A 21 4.27 17.45 -2.82
N THR A 22 4.00 17.92 -4.03
CA THR A 22 3.12 19.06 -4.28
C THR A 22 1.83 18.66 -4.98
N LEU A 23 0.79 19.49 -4.85
CA LEU A 23 -0.45 19.29 -5.62
C LEU A 23 -0.21 19.37 -7.13
N ARG A 24 0.76 20.18 -7.57
CA ARG A 24 1.13 20.27 -8.98
C ARG A 24 1.70 18.96 -9.51
N GLU A 25 2.62 18.34 -8.76
CA GLU A 25 3.16 17.02 -9.10
C GLU A 25 2.06 15.97 -9.19
N MET A 26 1.04 16.01 -8.31
CA MET A 26 -0.10 15.09 -8.37
C MET A 26 -0.89 15.23 -9.67
N LEU A 27 -1.15 16.46 -10.10
CA LEU A 27 -1.87 16.73 -11.36
C LEU A 27 -1.07 16.26 -12.58
N GLU A 28 0.26 16.44 -12.56
CA GLU A 28 1.14 16.08 -13.69
C GLU A 28 1.43 14.57 -13.77
N THR A 29 1.43 13.85 -12.64
CA THR A 29 1.86 12.43 -12.59
C THR A 29 0.73 11.43 -12.42
N ILE A 30 -0.35 11.79 -11.73
CA ILE A 30 -1.48 10.90 -11.42
C ILE A 30 -2.76 11.36 -12.11
N GLY A 31 -3.06 12.65 -12.06
CA GLY A 31 -4.27 13.22 -12.65
C GLY A 31 -5.55 12.79 -11.91
N ASP A 32 -6.65 12.67 -12.67
CA ASP A 32 -7.98 12.43 -12.12
C ASP A 32 -8.18 10.97 -11.72
N ILE A 33 -8.45 10.76 -10.44
CA ILE A 33 -8.77 9.45 -9.88
C ILE A 33 -10.28 9.22 -9.84
N VAL A 34 -10.70 7.97 -10.03
CA VAL A 34 -12.10 7.59 -9.84
C VAL A 34 -12.36 7.39 -8.34
N LEU A 35 -13.32 8.13 -7.78
CA LEU A 35 -13.76 7.98 -6.39
C LEU A 35 -14.98 7.07 -6.24
N CYS A 36 -15.87 7.05 -7.22
CA CYS A 36 -17.08 6.23 -7.26
C CYS A 36 -17.49 6.02 -8.72
N ARG A 37 -18.18 4.91 -9.01
CA ARG A 37 -18.81 4.66 -10.32
C ARG A 37 -20.30 4.45 -10.13
N ARG A 38 -21.10 4.81 -11.15
CA ARG A 38 -22.57 4.78 -11.10
C ARG A 38 -23.16 3.45 -10.60
N ASP A 39 -22.53 2.33 -10.96
CA ASP A 39 -23.01 0.98 -10.64
C ASP A 39 -22.02 0.16 -9.80
N MET A 40 -21.05 0.82 -9.16
CA MET A 40 -20.11 0.17 -8.24
C MET A 40 -20.03 0.95 -6.93
N GLY A 41 -19.54 0.30 -5.89
CA GLY A 41 -19.19 0.98 -4.64
C GLY A 41 -18.10 2.04 -4.82
N THR A 42 -17.73 2.67 -3.71
CA THR A 42 -16.60 3.60 -3.61
C THR A 42 -15.31 2.94 -4.08
N SER A 43 -14.40 3.73 -4.65
CA SER A 43 -13.09 3.23 -5.03
C SER A 43 -12.30 2.81 -3.80
N TYR A 44 -11.32 1.94 -4.01
CA TYR A 44 -10.36 1.58 -2.97
C TYR A 44 -9.77 2.81 -2.29
N HIS A 45 -9.37 3.84 -3.06
CA HIS A 45 -8.74 5.05 -2.53
C HIS A 45 -9.61 5.83 -1.56
N LEU A 46 -10.91 5.96 -1.86
CA LEU A 46 -11.83 6.65 -0.97
C LEU A 46 -12.17 5.80 0.25
N SER A 47 -12.41 4.51 0.05
CA SER A 47 -12.84 3.60 1.11
C SER A 47 -11.79 3.48 2.22
N VAL A 48 -10.53 3.19 1.85
CA VAL A 48 -9.47 3.02 2.86
C VAL A 48 -9.20 4.29 3.68
N VAL A 49 -9.26 5.46 3.05
CA VAL A 49 -9.06 6.73 3.74
C VAL A 49 -10.13 6.98 4.80
N LEU A 50 -11.39 6.66 4.47
CA LEU A 50 -12.51 6.83 5.39
C LEU A 50 -12.48 5.77 6.51
N ASP A 51 -12.23 4.50 6.15
CA ASP A 51 -12.22 3.39 7.09
C ASP A 51 -11.05 3.53 8.09
N ASP A 52 -9.85 3.84 7.62
CA ASP A 52 -8.68 4.04 8.49
C ASP A 52 -8.93 5.16 9.51
N ALA A 53 -9.53 6.28 9.06
CA ALA A 53 -9.86 7.40 9.93
C ALA A 53 -10.97 7.04 10.93
N ALA A 54 -12.02 6.35 10.48
CA ALA A 54 -13.13 5.91 11.33
C ALA A 54 -12.68 4.90 12.40
N GLN A 55 -11.70 4.07 12.09
CA GLN A 55 -11.14 3.07 13.00
C GLN A 55 -9.97 3.60 13.84
N GLY A 56 -9.54 4.84 13.64
CA GLY A 56 -8.43 5.45 14.39
C GLY A 56 -7.07 4.80 14.09
N ILE A 57 -6.86 4.33 12.85
CA ILE A 57 -5.59 3.74 12.43
C ILE A 57 -4.48 4.78 12.49
N THR A 58 -3.41 4.46 13.22
CA THR A 58 -2.25 5.35 13.39
C THR A 58 -1.07 4.95 12.52
N HIS A 59 -0.99 3.68 12.12
CA HIS A 59 0.09 3.11 11.32
C HIS A 59 -0.47 2.21 10.23
N VAL A 60 -0.12 2.50 8.98
CA VAL A 60 -0.54 1.71 7.81
C VAL A 60 0.67 0.95 7.27
N ILE A 61 0.66 -0.37 7.46
CA ILE A 61 1.73 -1.28 7.00
C ILE A 61 1.25 -1.99 5.73
N ARG A 62 1.95 -1.80 4.62
CA ARG A 62 1.55 -2.37 3.32
C ARG A 62 2.73 -2.55 2.36
N GLY A 63 2.50 -3.21 1.22
CA GLY A 63 3.56 -3.47 0.24
C GLY A 63 4.00 -2.22 -0.52
N GLN A 64 5.28 -2.15 -0.88
CA GLN A 64 5.88 -1.08 -1.70
C GLN A 64 5.15 -0.74 -3.00
N ASP A 65 4.37 -1.67 -3.55
CA ASP A 65 3.54 -1.44 -4.73
C ASP A 65 2.42 -0.41 -4.50
N LEU A 66 2.06 -0.16 -3.23
CA LEU A 66 1.08 0.85 -2.84
C LEU A 66 1.70 2.20 -2.47
N PHE A 67 3.02 2.38 -2.60
CA PHE A 67 3.71 3.60 -2.22
C PHE A 67 3.16 4.83 -2.96
N GLU A 68 3.05 4.77 -4.28
CA GLU A 68 2.51 5.89 -5.09
C GLU A 68 1.04 6.20 -4.76
N ALA A 69 0.23 5.16 -4.47
CA ALA A 69 -1.16 5.32 -4.05
C ALA A 69 -1.27 6.08 -2.70
N THR A 70 -0.22 6.09 -1.88
CA THR A 70 -0.17 6.87 -0.63
C THR A 70 -0.35 8.35 -0.88
N ARG A 71 0.23 8.89 -1.95
CA ARG A 71 0.11 10.32 -2.28
C ARG A 71 -1.35 10.70 -2.53
N ILE A 72 -2.10 9.82 -3.21
CA ILE A 72 -3.55 9.96 -3.40
C ILE A 72 -4.27 9.98 -2.06
N HIS A 73 -3.96 9.03 -1.17
CA HIS A 73 -4.61 8.91 0.14
C HIS A 73 -4.35 10.14 1.02
N VAL A 74 -3.12 10.67 1.01
CA VAL A 74 -2.74 11.88 1.75
C VAL A 74 -3.45 13.12 1.22
N VAL A 75 -3.62 13.26 -0.11
CA VAL A 75 -4.46 14.33 -0.69
C VAL A 75 -5.90 14.22 -0.20
N LEU A 76 -6.50 13.03 -0.26
CA LEU A 76 -7.88 12.81 0.21
C LEU A 76 -8.04 13.09 1.70
N GLN A 77 -7.10 12.63 2.53
CA GLN A 77 -7.07 12.91 3.97
C GLN A 77 -7.06 14.43 4.23
N ARG A 78 -6.20 15.17 3.51
CA ARG A 78 -6.12 16.63 3.65
C ARG A 78 -7.42 17.32 3.26
N LEU A 79 -8.02 16.93 2.13
CA LEU A 79 -9.26 17.52 1.62
C LEU A 79 -10.46 17.24 2.53
N LEU A 80 -10.50 16.06 3.15
CA LEU A 80 -11.56 15.64 4.05
C LEU A 80 -11.32 16.04 5.51
N GLY A 81 -10.17 16.67 5.84
CA GLY A 81 -9.83 17.06 7.20
C GLY A 81 -9.53 15.87 8.12
N LEU A 82 -9.06 14.76 7.57
CA LEU A 82 -8.75 13.52 8.29
C LEU A 82 -7.27 13.45 8.69
N PRO A 83 -6.93 12.69 9.76
CA PRO A 83 -5.55 12.49 10.15
C PRO A 83 -4.77 11.72 9.09
N THR A 84 -3.48 12.03 8.97
CA THR A 84 -2.53 11.26 8.16
C THR A 84 -1.79 10.27 9.06
N PRO A 85 -1.92 8.95 8.85
CA PRO A 85 -1.20 7.95 9.64
C PRO A 85 0.28 7.93 9.24
N VAL A 86 1.10 7.26 10.05
CA VAL A 86 2.46 6.88 9.67
C VAL A 86 2.38 5.70 8.70
N TYR A 87 3.15 5.74 7.63
CA TYR A 87 3.20 4.64 6.67
C TYR A 87 4.46 3.80 6.86
N HIS A 88 4.32 2.51 6.57
CA HIS A 88 5.43 1.57 6.48
C HIS A 88 5.26 0.71 5.25
N HIS A 89 6.06 0.98 4.23
CA HIS A 89 6.07 0.19 3.01
C HIS A 89 7.13 -0.90 3.11
N HIS A 90 6.69 -2.16 3.17
CA HIS A 90 7.56 -3.32 3.24
C HIS A 90 7.93 -3.82 1.84
N ARG A 91 9.10 -4.49 1.73
CA ARG A 91 9.55 -5.13 0.49
C ARG A 91 8.52 -6.14 -0.01
N LEU A 92 8.44 -6.30 -1.33
CA LEU A 92 7.65 -7.35 -1.95
C LEU A 92 8.41 -8.68 -1.90
N ILE A 93 7.68 -9.77 -1.70
CA ILE A 93 8.24 -11.12 -1.72
C ILE A 93 8.55 -11.49 -3.18
N ARG A 94 9.75 -12.02 -3.40
CA ARG A 94 10.26 -12.46 -4.69
C ARG A 94 10.60 -13.94 -4.62
N ASP A 95 10.57 -14.62 -5.76
CA ASP A 95 11.07 -15.99 -5.88
C ASP A 95 12.61 -16.03 -5.94
N ASP A 96 13.16 -17.24 -6.03
CA ASP A 96 14.60 -17.49 -6.10
C ASP A 96 15.27 -16.88 -7.35
N ALA A 97 14.48 -16.57 -8.40
CA ALA A 97 14.93 -15.88 -9.60
C ALA A 97 14.79 -14.35 -9.50
N GLY A 98 14.35 -13.83 -8.34
CA GLY A 98 14.12 -12.40 -8.10
C GLY A 98 12.83 -11.86 -8.74
N LYS A 99 12.00 -12.69 -9.36
CA LYS A 99 10.71 -12.29 -9.92
C LYS A 99 9.72 -12.08 -8.78
N ARG A 100 8.93 -10.99 -8.86
CA ARG A 100 7.88 -10.71 -7.89
C ARG A 100 6.85 -11.83 -7.90
N LEU A 101 6.58 -12.43 -6.73
CA LEU A 101 5.47 -13.36 -6.60
C LEU A 101 4.15 -12.59 -6.78
N ALA A 102 3.41 -12.92 -7.84
CA ALA A 102 2.11 -12.34 -8.11
C ALA A 102 1.09 -13.46 -8.30
N LYS A 103 -0.16 -13.23 -7.88
CA LYS A 103 -1.26 -14.20 -7.94
C LYS A 103 -1.54 -14.78 -9.35
N ARG A 104 -1.03 -14.14 -10.42
CA ARG A 104 -1.16 -14.58 -11.82
C ARG A 104 -0.08 -15.59 -12.24
N ASP A 105 1.05 -15.64 -11.52
CA ASP A 105 2.22 -16.47 -11.83
C ASP A 105 2.30 -17.65 -10.86
N ASP A 106 1.36 -18.60 -10.91
CA ASP A 106 1.41 -19.89 -10.18
C ASP A 106 1.79 -19.79 -8.68
N ALA A 107 1.60 -18.59 -8.10
CA ALA A 107 2.03 -18.24 -6.76
C ALA A 107 1.09 -18.96 -5.83
N ARG A 108 1.57 -20.11 -5.33
CA ARG A 108 0.81 -21.09 -4.56
C ARG A 108 0.00 -20.35 -3.50
N ALA A 109 -1.32 -20.42 -3.62
CA ALA A 109 -2.22 -19.89 -2.59
C ALA A 109 -1.85 -20.52 -1.24
N ILE A 110 -2.08 -19.81 -0.13
CA ILE A 110 -1.84 -20.34 1.23
C ILE A 110 -2.49 -21.72 1.42
N ALA A 111 -3.65 -21.95 0.78
CA ALA A 111 -4.33 -23.23 0.76
C ALA A 111 -3.50 -24.38 0.15
N LYS A 112 -2.72 -24.12 -0.91
CA LYS A 112 -1.86 -25.12 -1.55
C LYS A 112 -0.72 -25.53 -0.63
N TYR A 113 -0.02 -24.57 -0.03
CA TYR A 113 1.00 -24.88 0.98
C TYR A 113 0.46 -25.69 2.15
N ARG A 114 -0.75 -25.36 2.61
CA ARG A 114 -1.43 -26.11 3.66
C ARG A 114 -1.74 -27.55 3.23
N ALA A 115 -2.26 -27.75 2.03
CA ALA A 115 -2.55 -29.07 1.47
C ALA A 115 -1.27 -29.91 1.25
N GLU A 116 -0.14 -29.26 0.97
CA GLU A 116 1.18 -29.88 0.85
C GLU A 116 1.86 -30.14 2.21
N GLY A 117 1.20 -29.81 3.33
CA GLY A 117 1.68 -30.10 4.69
C GLY A 117 2.62 -29.04 5.28
N CYS A 118 2.81 -27.89 4.63
CA CYS A 118 3.64 -26.82 5.19
C CYS A 118 2.99 -26.21 6.44
N THR A 119 3.79 -26.02 7.48
CA THR A 119 3.38 -25.32 8.70
C THR A 119 3.55 -23.80 8.55
N PRO A 120 2.89 -22.97 9.40
CA PRO A 120 3.15 -21.54 9.43
C PRO A 120 4.64 -21.20 9.65
N GLN A 121 5.36 -22.01 10.43
CA GLN A 121 6.79 -21.80 10.68
C GLN A 121 7.62 -22.02 9.41
N ASP A 122 7.24 -22.98 8.56
CA ASP A 122 7.90 -23.22 7.27
C ASP A 122 7.72 -22.02 6.35
N ILE A 123 6.50 -21.47 6.28
CA ILE A 123 6.21 -20.29 5.47
C ILE A 123 7.00 -19.07 5.95
N ARG A 124 7.09 -18.85 7.26
CA ARG A 124 7.93 -17.78 7.84
C ARG A 124 9.38 -17.92 7.42
N LYS A 125 9.96 -19.11 7.56
CA LYS A 125 11.34 -19.40 7.11
C LYS A 125 11.51 -19.14 5.61
N MET A 126 10.55 -19.55 4.76
CA MET A 126 10.59 -19.31 3.31
C MET A 126 10.65 -17.82 2.96
N VAL A 127 10.01 -16.95 3.74
CA VAL A 127 10.01 -15.49 3.49
C VAL A 127 11.06 -14.73 4.29
N GLY A 128 11.85 -15.43 5.11
CA GLY A 128 12.92 -14.88 5.95
C GLY A 128 12.45 -14.25 7.28
N LEU A 129 11.45 -14.85 7.93
CA LEU A 129 10.85 -14.45 9.22
C LEU A 129 10.92 -15.53 10.30
#